data_AF-A0A9D9QM71-F1
#
_entry.id   AF-A0A9D9QM71-F1
#
_cell.length_a   1.000
_cell.length_b   1.000
_cell.length_c   1.000
_cell.angle_alpha   90.00
_cell.angle_beta   90.00
_cell.angle_gamma   90.00
#
_symmetry.space_group_name_H-M   'P 1'
#
loop_
_entity.id
_entity.type
_entity.pdbx_description
1 polymer ?
#
loop_
_entity_poly.entity_id
_entity_poly.type
_entity_poly.pdbx_seq_one_letter_code
_entity_poly.pdbx_strand_id
1 'polypeptide(L)'
;MKITKLNADSSWLWEINGLKVLVDPWFSESQVDFHPRFSTQYHLDKQPEVYEIPRPDFIFISHPFTDHCDRETLVKFSSEISVICLPSIQRKMQKWKHFNQFISIDAAPFMLEKISKTGFLDLVHHAYLISDGMSTMCYAPHGTRAIKEGKQATILLTTVTTYELPFYLGGTVNLGLNKAIQLAEKLKVNTLISTHDEQKRQAGLVARLSKRKYTLSNGFLTLTQGQSFEF
;
A
#
# COMPACT_ATOMS: atom_id res chain seq x y z
N MET A 1 -11.96 -13.72 -3.70
CA MET A 1 -11.22 -12.51 -4.14
C MET A 1 -10.10 -12.84 -5.14
N LYS A 2 -9.67 -11.85 -5.91
CA LYS A 2 -8.45 -11.91 -6.74
C LYS A 2 -7.62 -10.66 -6.55
N ILE A 3 -6.31 -10.79 -6.54
CA ILE A 3 -5.37 -9.65 -6.50
C ILE A 3 -4.37 -9.77 -7.63
N THR A 4 -4.05 -8.66 -8.28
CA THR A 4 -3.07 -8.58 -9.36
C THR A 4 -2.02 -7.53 -9.02
N LYS A 5 -0.74 -7.91 -9.09
CA LYS A 5 0.37 -6.99 -8.83
C LYS A 5 0.55 -6.05 -10.03
N LEU A 6 0.57 -4.73 -9.80
CA LEU A 6 0.72 -3.75 -10.90
C LEU A 6 2.15 -3.23 -11.05
N ASN A 7 2.94 -3.25 -9.99
CA ASN A 7 4.38 -2.93 -10.00
C ASN A 7 5.09 -3.62 -8.84
N ALA A 8 6.42 -3.52 -8.77
CA ALA A 8 7.20 -4.11 -7.68
C ALA A 8 6.91 -3.47 -6.30
N ASP A 9 6.30 -2.28 -6.27
CA ASP A 9 6.08 -1.53 -5.04
C ASP A 9 4.79 -1.92 -4.32
N SER A 10 3.83 -1.01 -4.14
CA SER A 10 2.57 -1.31 -3.45
C SER A 10 1.31 -1.03 -4.26
N SER A 11 1.41 -0.95 -5.59
CA SER A 11 0.25 -0.80 -6.46
C SER A 11 -0.37 -2.15 -6.83
N TRP A 12 -1.68 -2.26 -6.66
CA TRP A 12 -2.45 -3.49 -6.89
C TRP A 12 -3.78 -3.22 -7.59
N LEU A 13 -4.28 -4.20 -8.32
CA LEU A 13 -5.68 -4.27 -8.72
C LEU A 13 -6.34 -5.41 -7.93
N TRP A 14 -7.37 -5.11 -7.15
CA TRP A 14 -8.16 -6.11 -6.44
C TRP A 14 -9.49 -6.31 -7.15
N GLU A 15 -9.94 -7.56 -7.22
CA GLU A 15 -11.29 -7.93 -7.66
C GLU A 15 -12.04 -8.55 -6.48
N ILE A 16 -13.05 -7.85 -5.98
CA ILE A 16 -13.80 -8.18 -4.76
C ILE A 16 -15.29 -8.10 -5.10
N ASN A 17 -16.03 -9.21 -5.00
CA ASN A 17 -17.46 -9.26 -5.34
C ASN A 17 -17.78 -8.69 -6.74
N GLY A 18 -16.89 -8.91 -7.72
CA GLY A 18 -17.02 -8.39 -9.08
C GLY A 18 -16.60 -6.93 -9.27
N LEU A 19 -16.24 -6.21 -8.19
CA LEU A 19 -15.75 -4.83 -8.25
C LEU A 19 -14.23 -4.80 -8.43
N LYS A 20 -13.75 -3.90 -9.30
CA LYS A 20 -12.33 -3.62 -9.51
C LYS A 20 -11.90 -2.44 -8.65
N VAL A 21 -10.94 -2.67 -7.76
CA VAL A 21 -10.39 -1.67 -6.85
C VAL A 21 -8.93 -1.46 -7.15
N LEU A 22 -8.56 -0.27 -7.61
CA LEU A 22 -7.17 0.13 -7.79
C LEU A 22 -6.60 0.60 -6.45
N VAL A 23 -5.51 0.01 -6.01
CA VAL A 23 -4.93 0.28 -4.68
C VAL A 23 -3.56 0.92 -4.80
N ASP A 24 -3.37 2.02 -4.07
CA ASP A 24 -2.11 2.75 -3.93
C ASP A 24 -1.33 2.91 -5.26
N PRO A 25 -1.91 3.49 -6.32
CA PRO A 25 -1.25 3.58 -7.61
C PRO A 25 -0.13 4.63 -7.60
N TRP A 26 1.08 4.19 -7.90
CA TRP A 26 2.24 5.04 -8.19
C TRP A 26 2.94 4.51 -9.44
N PHE A 27 2.76 5.24 -10.55
CA PHE A 27 3.28 4.88 -11.88
C PHE A 27 4.11 6.01 -12.52
N SER A 28 4.24 7.16 -11.85
CA SER A 28 5.12 8.24 -12.29
C SER A 28 6.59 7.80 -12.19
N GLU A 29 7.48 8.43 -12.98
CA GLU A 29 8.90 8.06 -12.99
C GLU A 29 9.54 8.15 -11.59
N SER A 30 9.07 9.09 -10.78
CA SER A 30 9.62 9.35 -9.46
C SER A 30 8.57 9.89 -8.51
N GLN A 31 8.79 9.64 -7.22
CA GLN A 31 8.10 10.32 -6.15
C GLN A 31 9.04 11.29 -5.46
N VAL A 32 8.51 12.42 -5.00
CA VAL A 32 9.22 13.40 -4.18
C VAL A 32 8.48 13.62 -2.86
N ASP A 33 9.15 13.31 -1.75
CA ASP A 33 8.66 13.62 -0.40
C ASP A 33 9.26 14.95 0.06
N PHE A 34 8.39 15.92 0.40
CA PHE A 34 8.73 17.27 0.86
C PHE A 34 9.49 18.14 -0.16
N HIS A 35 10.68 17.76 -0.59
CA HIS A 35 11.50 18.49 -1.56
C HIS A 35 12.52 17.56 -2.26
N PRO A 36 12.87 17.75 -3.55
CA PRO A 36 13.76 16.83 -4.27
C PRO A 36 15.15 16.62 -3.63
N ARG A 37 15.72 17.68 -3.06
CA ARG A 37 17.00 17.60 -2.30
C ARG A 37 16.87 16.85 -0.97
N PHE A 38 15.65 16.71 -0.45
CA PHE A 38 15.38 15.99 0.79
C PHE A 38 15.18 14.50 0.51
N SER A 39 14.16 14.15 -0.29
CA SER A 39 13.83 12.76 -0.60
C SER A 39 13.21 12.67 -1.98
N THR A 40 13.87 11.94 -2.88
CA THR A 40 13.30 11.52 -4.16
C THR A 40 13.57 10.03 -4.33
N GLN A 41 12.57 9.27 -4.77
CA GLN A 41 12.72 7.86 -5.12
C GLN A 41 12.25 7.61 -6.54
N TYR A 42 12.90 6.66 -7.20
CA TYR A 42 12.61 6.26 -8.56
C TYR A 42 12.44 4.75 -8.60
N HIS A 43 11.51 4.30 -9.43
CA HIS A 43 11.40 2.91 -9.80
C HIS A 43 12.67 2.44 -10.51
N LEU A 44 12.96 1.14 -10.42
CA LEU A 44 13.99 0.51 -11.26
C LEU A 44 13.37 -0.06 -12.54
N ASP A 45 12.18 -0.61 -12.43
CA ASP A 45 11.47 -1.26 -13.54
C ASP A 45 10.47 -0.31 -14.20
N LYS A 46 10.13 -0.62 -15.45
CA LYS A 46 9.10 0.12 -16.21
C LYS A 46 7.75 0.01 -15.51
N GLN A 47 7.14 1.16 -15.23
CA GLN A 47 5.79 1.22 -14.67
C GLN A 47 4.72 1.03 -15.75
N PRO A 48 3.54 0.47 -15.37
CA PRO A 48 2.43 0.40 -16.29
C PRO A 48 1.89 1.79 -16.61
N GLU A 49 1.38 1.96 -17.82
CA GLU A 49 0.66 3.16 -18.20
C GLU A 49 -0.79 3.10 -17.73
N VAL A 50 -1.39 4.25 -17.41
CA VAL A 50 -2.77 4.32 -16.88
C VAL A 50 -3.80 3.72 -17.84
N TYR A 51 -3.58 3.81 -19.15
CA TYR A 51 -4.48 3.22 -20.15
C TYR A 51 -4.37 1.68 -20.25
N GLU A 52 -3.29 1.08 -19.73
CA GLU A 52 -3.12 -0.37 -19.65
C GLU A 52 -3.91 -0.97 -18.48
N ILE A 53 -4.27 -0.14 -17.49
CA ILE A 53 -5.02 -0.57 -16.31
C ILE A 53 -6.51 -0.64 -16.66
N PRO A 54 -7.18 -1.79 -16.40
CA PRO A 54 -8.62 -1.86 -16.53
C PRO A 54 -9.30 -0.76 -15.72
N ARG A 55 -10.32 -0.10 -16.30
CA ARG A 55 -11.05 0.96 -15.59
C ARG A 55 -11.53 0.44 -14.22
N PRO A 56 -11.06 1.02 -13.11
CA PRO A 56 -11.50 0.59 -11.79
C PRO A 56 -12.86 1.20 -11.45
N ASP A 57 -13.63 0.50 -10.63
CA ASP A 57 -14.87 1.00 -10.05
C ASP A 57 -14.56 1.95 -8.86
N PHE A 58 -13.50 1.63 -8.11
CA PHE A 58 -13.04 2.41 -6.96
C PHE A 58 -11.52 2.51 -6.93
N ILE A 59 -11.02 3.60 -6.32
CA ILE A 59 -9.60 3.72 -5.94
C ILE A 59 -9.53 3.66 -4.42
N PHE A 60 -8.69 2.79 -3.87
CA PHE A 60 -8.39 2.75 -2.43
C PHE A 60 -6.98 3.29 -2.17
N ILE A 61 -6.88 4.30 -1.29
CA ILE A 61 -5.60 4.87 -0.88
C ILE A 61 -5.39 4.61 0.61
N SER A 62 -4.33 3.86 0.92
CA SER A 62 -4.01 3.39 2.25
C SER A 62 -3.18 4.39 3.07
N HIS A 63 -2.34 5.18 2.40
CA HIS A 63 -1.44 6.15 3.03
C HIS A 63 -1.34 7.47 2.24
N PRO A 64 -1.05 8.60 2.91
CA PRO A 64 -0.94 9.90 2.24
C PRO A 64 0.43 10.13 1.56
N PHE A 65 1.37 9.18 1.63
CA PHE A 65 2.71 9.33 1.05
C PHE A 65 2.67 9.21 -0.47
N THR A 66 3.62 9.83 -1.18
CA THR A 66 3.60 9.93 -2.64
C THR A 66 3.81 8.59 -3.34
N ASP A 67 4.46 7.62 -2.70
CA ASP A 67 4.58 6.23 -3.18
C ASP A 67 3.30 5.38 -3.03
N HIS A 68 2.24 5.95 -2.44
CA HIS A 68 0.89 5.35 -2.38
C HIS A 68 -0.19 6.26 -2.99
N CYS A 69 -0.03 7.57 -2.82
CA CYS A 69 -0.97 8.62 -3.18
C CYS A 69 -0.27 9.60 -4.12
N ASP A 70 0.16 9.08 -5.27
CA ASP A 70 0.89 9.81 -6.30
C ASP A 70 -0.07 10.66 -7.13
N ARG A 71 0.09 11.99 -7.05
CA ARG A 71 -0.82 12.91 -7.74
C ARG A 71 -0.74 12.76 -9.26
N GLU A 72 0.47 12.61 -9.81
CA GLU A 72 0.68 12.55 -11.26
C GLU A 72 -0.02 11.34 -11.89
N THR A 73 0.03 10.21 -11.20
CA THR A 73 -0.67 8.98 -11.56
C THR A 73 -2.17 9.15 -11.38
N LEU A 74 -2.60 9.63 -10.21
CA LEU A 74 -4.02 9.67 -9.85
C LEU A 74 -4.84 10.63 -10.71
N VAL A 75 -4.31 11.79 -11.10
CA VAL A 75 -5.04 12.77 -11.93
C VAL A 75 -5.22 12.33 -13.40
N LYS A 76 -4.57 11.23 -13.81
CA LYS A 76 -4.79 10.62 -15.13
C LYS A 76 -6.03 9.73 -15.17
N PHE A 77 -6.54 9.29 -14.01
CA PHE A 77 -7.80 8.53 -13.91
C PHE A 77 -9.01 9.48 -13.95
N SER A 78 -10.18 8.96 -14.33
CA SER A 78 -11.42 9.74 -14.37
C SER A 78 -11.79 10.34 -13.01
N SER A 79 -12.24 11.60 -12.99
CA SER A 79 -12.77 12.31 -11.81
C SER A 79 -13.99 11.65 -11.19
N GLU A 80 -14.72 10.84 -11.97
CA GLU A 80 -15.94 10.14 -11.55
C GLU A 80 -15.68 8.87 -10.71
N ILE A 81 -14.44 8.39 -10.67
CA ILE A 81 -14.11 7.21 -9.86
C ILE A 81 -14.09 7.63 -8.40
N SER A 82 -14.86 6.93 -7.57
CA SER A 82 -14.92 7.20 -6.14
C SER A 82 -13.65 6.75 -5.43
N VAL A 83 -13.12 7.60 -4.55
CA VAL A 83 -11.90 7.30 -3.77
C VAL A 83 -12.25 6.90 -2.35
N ILE A 84 -11.89 5.68 -1.96
CA ILE A 84 -12.00 5.16 -0.59
C ILE A 84 -10.71 5.48 0.15
N CYS A 85 -10.78 6.25 1.25
CA CYS A 85 -9.59 6.59 2.02
C CYS A 85 -9.90 7.13 3.44
N LEU A 86 -8.86 7.34 4.24
CA LEU A 86 -8.96 8.02 5.54
C LEU A 86 -9.14 9.55 5.37
N PRO A 87 -9.72 10.26 6.37
CA PRO A 87 -9.95 11.71 6.30
C PRO A 87 -8.69 12.56 6.08
N SER A 88 -7.51 12.12 6.53
CA SER A 88 -6.24 12.80 6.26
C SER A 88 -5.87 12.79 4.77
N ILE A 89 -6.09 11.66 4.11
CA ILE A 89 -5.82 11.43 2.70
C ILE A 89 -6.83 12.20 1.84
N GLN A 90 -8.12 12.13 2.19
CA GLN A 90 -9.17 12.93 1.54
C GLN A 90 -8.82 14.42 1.54
N ARG A 91 -8.45 15.00 2.70
CA ARG A 91 -8.06 16.42 2.81
C ARG A 91 -6.85 16.77 1.93
N LYS A 92 -5.90 15.85 1.74
CA LYS A 92 -4.78 16.03 0.80
C LYS A 92 -5.28 16.06 -0.63
N MET A 93 -6.05 15.05 -1.04
CA MET A 93 -6.50 14.86 -2.42
C MET A 93 -7.52 15.92 -2.88
N GLN A 94 -8.37 16.43 -1.99
CA GLN A 94 -9.32 17.51 -2.30
C GLN A 94 -8.62 18.79 -2.80
N LYS A 95 -7.39 19.05 -2.34
CA LYS A 95 -6.59 20.20 -2.83
C LYS A 95 -6.26 20.10 -4.32
N TRP A 96 -6.30 18.89 -4.88
CA TRP A 96 -6.01 18.66 -6.29
C TRP A 96 -7.19 19.02 -7.20
N LYS A 97 -8.40 19.18 -6.64
CA LYS A 97 -9.64 19.53 -7.36
C LYS A 97 -9.91 18.61 -8.57
N HIS A 98 -9.71 17.31 -8.38
CA HIS A 98 -9.82 16.30 -9.43
C HIS A 98 -10.95 15.31 -9.21
N PHE A 99 -10.99 14.60 -8.07
CA PHE A 99 -12.02 13.59 -7.79
C PHE A 99 -13.28 14.22 -7.19
N ASN A 100 -14.45 13.77 -7.67
CA ASN A 100 -15.75 14.29 -7.28
C ASN A 100 -16.28 13.68 -5.98
N GLN A 101 -15.94 12.41 -5.71
CA GLN A 101 -16.51 11.64 -4.61
C GLN A 101 -15.43 10.93 -3.78
N PHE A 102 -15.57 11.05 -2.46
CA PHE A 102 -14.77 10.34 -1.48
C PHE A 102 -15.68 9.51 -0.58
N ILE A 103 -15.27 8.27 -0.31
CA ILE A 103 -15.99 7.29 0.49
C ILE A 103 -15.14 6.98 1.73
N SER A 104 -15.75 7.01 2.91
CA SER A 104 -15.07 6.59 4.14
C SER A 104 -14.88 5.08 4.16
N ILE A 105 -13.90 4.60 4.92
CA ILE A 105 -13.63 3.17 5.05
C ILE A 105 -14.89 2.37 5.46
N ASP A 106 -15.66 2.88 6.42
CA ASP A 106 -16.85 2.18 6.93
C ASP A 106 -18.03 2.19 5.95
N ALA A 107 -17.98 3.00 4.88
CA ALA A 107 -18.99 3.09 3.83
C ALA A 107 -18.53 2.45 2.51
N ALA A 108 -17.40 1.72 2.51
CA ALA A 108 -16.93 1.00 1.34
C ALA A 108 -17.97 -0.07 0.89
N PRO A 109 -18.04 -0.38 -0.41
CA PRO A 109 -19.00 -1.36 -0.95
C PRO A 109 -18.63 -2.82 -0.65
N PHE A 110 -17.56 -3.06 0.11
CA PHE A 110 -17.09 -4.34 0.61
C PHE A 110 -16.58 -4.14 2.04
N MET A 111 -16.42 -5.23 2.80
CA MET A 111 -15.88 -5.11 4.16
C MET A 111 -14.45 -4.60 4.10
N LEU A 112 -14.23 -3.40 4.65
CA LEU A 112 -12.93 -2.76 4.79
C LEU A 112 -12.84 -2.18 6.20
N GLU A 113 -11.84 -2.59 6.98
CA GLU A 113 -11.64 -2.09 8.33
C GLU A 113 -10.18 -1.77 8.58
N LYS A 114 -9.86 -0.56 9.08
CA LYS A 114 -8.53 -0.31 9.65
C LYS A 114 -8.41 -1.04 11.00
N ILE A 115 -7.54 -2.04 11.06
CA ILE A 115 -7.33 -2.87 12.24
C ILE A 115 -6.08 -2.49 13.05
N SER A 116 -5.19 -1.67 12.51
CA SER A 116 -3.99 -1.24 13.24
C SER A 116 -4.30 -0.33 14.42
N LYS A 117 -3.66 -0.62 15.57
CA LYS A 117 -3.62 0.24 16.75
C LYS A 117 -2.37 1.12 16.63
N THR A 118 -2.48 2.22 15.89
CA THR A 118 -1.40 3.19 15.71
C THR A 118 -1.49 4.31 16.74
N GLY A 119 -0.36 4.64 17.38
CA GLY A 119 -0.27 5.83 18.22
C GLY A 119 -0.33 7.12 17.38
N PHE A 120 -0.49 8.27 18.03
CA PHE A 120 -0.58 9.57 17.33
C PHE A 120 0.64 9.90 16.47
N LEU A 121 1.82 9.36 16.81
CA LEU A 121 3.06 9.54 16.07
C LEU A 121 3.31 8.47 15.01
N ASP A 122 2.50 7.41 14.97
CA ASP A 122 2.65 6.31 14.03
C ASP A 122 1.72 6.48 12.82
N LEU A 123 2.23 7.22 11.83
CA LEU A 123 1.49 7.58 10.61
C LEU A 123 1.71 6.61 9.45
N VAL A 124 2.58 5.60 9.62
CA VAL A 124 3.06 4.72 8.54
C VAL A 124 2.60 3.28 8.72
N HIS A 125 2.42 2.78 9.95
CA HIS A 125 2.18 1.36 10.17
C HIS A 125 0.68 1.00 10.16
N HIS A 126 -0.03 1.31 9.07
CA HIS A 126 -1.44 0.95 8.93
C HIS A 126 -1.65 -0.48 8.43
N ALA A 127 -2.70 -1.11 8.92
CA ALA A 127 -3.17 -2.42 8.47
C ALA A 127 -4.68 -2.38 8.30
N TYR A 128 -5.14 -2.94 7.19
CA TYR A 128 -6.54 -2.96 6.76
C TYR A 128 -6.98 -4.40 6.56
N LEU A 129 -8.15 -4.76 7.08
CA LEU A 129 -8.80 -6.03 6.83
C LEU A 129 -9.82 -5.85 5.71
N ILE A 130 -9.81 -6.75 4.74
CA ILE A 130 -10.66 -6.74 3.55
C ILE A 130 -11.34 -8.10 3.44
N SER A 131 -12.63 -8.14 3.15
CA SER A 131 -13.34 -9.40 2.94
C SER A 131 -14.46 -9.27 1.91
N ASP A 132 -14.65 -10.35 1.15
CA ASP A 132 -15.80 -10.59 0.27
C ASP A 132 -16.94 -11.37 0.98
N GLY A 133 -16.76 -11.73 2.25
CA GLY A 133 -17.68 -12.56 3.04
C GLY A 133 -17.28 -14.04 3.12
N MET A 134 -16.42 -14.52 2.22
CA MET A 134 -15.90 -15.90 2.22
C MET A 134 -14.41 -15.92 2.57
N SER A 135 -13.64 -15.05 1.94
CA SER A 135 -12.20 -14.92 2.09
C SER A 135 -11.87 -13.62 2.81
N THR A 136 -10.72 -13.57 3.48
CA THR A 136 -10.29 -12.39 4.23
C THR A 136 -8.81 -12.12 4.01
N MET A 137 -8.48 -10.90 3.62
CA MET A 137 -7.12 -10.44 3.40
C MET A 137 -6.76 -9.31 4.37
N CYS A 138 -5.55 -9.32 4.88
CA CYS A 138 -4.96 -8.15 5.54
C CYS A 138 -3.98 -7.45 4.58
N TYR A 139 -4.13 -6.15 4.38
CA TYR A 139 -3.18 -5.31 3.65
C TYR A 139 -2.47 -4.36 4.61
N ALA A 140 -1.15 -4.49 4.73
CA ALA A 140 -0.30 -3.72 5.63
C ALA A 140 1.03 -3.38 4.93
N PRO A 141 1.05 -2.40 4.00
CA PRO A 141 2.19 -2.23 3.09
C PRO A 141 3.50 -1.89 3.79
N HIS A 142 3.45 -1.18 4.92
CA HIS A 142 4.63 -0.85 5.73
C HIS A 142 4.80 -1.79 6.94
N GLY A 143 3.91 -2.79 7.06
CA GLY A 143 3.72 -3.62 8.24
C GLY A 143 2.90 -2.91 9.33
N THR A 144 2.59 -3.63 10.42
CA THR A 144 1.95 -3.04 11.61
C THR A 144 2.60 -3.49 12.90
N ARG A 145 2.67 -2.60 13.88
CA ARG A 145 3.21 -2.88 15.22
C ARG A 145 2.18 -3.56 16.12
N ALA A 146 0.91 -3.22 15.96
CA ALA A 146 -0.18 -3.74 16.77
C ALA A 146 -1.50 -3.70 15.99
N ILE A 147 -2.37 -4.66 16.28
CA ILE A 147 -3.72 -4.76 15.71
C ILE A 147 -4.76 -4.97 16.83
N LYS A 148 -6.01 -4.62 16.53
CA LYS A 148 -7.19 -5.00 17.30
C LYS A 148 -7.22 -6.52 17.53
N GLU A 149 -7.71 -6.94 18.69
CA GLU A 149 -7.80 -8.35 19.06
C GLU A 149 -8.92 -9.06 18.29
N GLY A 150 -8.84 -10.39 18.19
CA GLY A 150 -9.84 -11.23 17.54
C GLY A 150 -9.87 -11.14 16.00
N LYS A 151 -9.00 -10.34 15.37
CA LYS A 151 -8.91 -10.24 13.90
C LYS A 151 -8.17 -11.43 13.32
N GLN A 152 -8.67 -11.95 12.20
CA GLN A 152 -8.08 -13.07 11.46
C GLN A 152 -8.12 -12.75 9.96
N ALA A 153 -7.17 -13.28 9.21
CA ALA A 153 -7.13 -13.19 7.75
C ALA A 153 -6.55 -14.49 7.19
N THR A 154 -6.99 -14.91 6.00
CA THR A 154 -6.37 -16.04 5.30
C THR A 154 -5.10 -15.58 4.58
N ILE A 155 -5.12 -14.39 3.99
CA ILE A 155 -4.00 -13.79 3.27
C ILE A 155 -3.44 -12.57 4.01
N LEU A 156 -2.12 -12.41 4.00
CA LEU A 156 -1.44 -11.18 4.41
C LEU A 156 -0.60 -10.60 3.28
N LEU A 157 -0.88 -9.37 2.87
CA LEU A 157 -0.01 -8.53 2.03
C LEU A 157 0.79 -7.59 2.93
N THR A 158 2.10 -7.80 3.04
CA THR A 158 2.98 -6.95 3.87
C THR A 158 4.40 -6.90 3.32
N THR A 159 5.14 -5.85 3.65
CA THR A 159 6.59 -5.76 3.36
C THR A 159 7.41 -6.75 4.18
N VAL A 160 8.42 -7.35 3.53
CA VAL A 160 9.49 -8.10 4.21
C VAL A 160 10.84 -7.37 4.19
N THR A 161 10.92 -6.27 3.46
CA THR A 161 12.05 -5.33 3.45
C THR A 161 11.99 -4.43 4.68
N THR A 162 13.13 -4.23 5.34
CA THR A 162 13.24 -3.20 6.37
C THR A 162 13.74 -1.90 5.74
N TYR A 163 13.05 -0.79 6.00
CA TYR A 163 13.46 0.54 5.59
C TYR A 163 13.47 1.49 6.79
N GLU A 164 14.64 2.05 7.10
CA GLU A 164 14.84 2.86 8.29
C GLU A 164 15.40 4.24 7.95
N LEU A 165 14.87 5.25 8.63
CA LEU A 165 15.39 6.59 8.73
C LEU A 165 15.89 6.83 10.16
N PRO A 166 16.75 7.84 10.39
CA PRO A 166 16.97 8.35 11.73
C PRO A 166 15.65 8.65 12.45
N PHE A 167 15.57 8.42 13.76
CA PHE A 167 14.31 8.52 14.50
C PHE A 167 13.63 9.90 14.36
N TYR A 168 14.41 10.97 14.25
CA TYR A 168 13.93 12.34 14.07
C TYR A 168 13.41 12.64 12.65
N LEU A 169 13.58 11.70 11.70
CA LEU A 169 13.04 11.73 10.34
C LEU A 169 11.93 10.68 10.13
N GLY A 170 11.37 10.12 11.21
CA GLY A 170 10.26 9.16 11.14
C GLY A 170 10.61 7.73 11.53
N GLY A 171 11.89 7.42 11.76
CA GLY A 171 12.30 6.09 12.23
C GLY A 171 12.12 4.98 11.21
N THR A 172 11.71 3.79 11.66
CA THR A 172 11.43 2.65 10.77
C THR A 172 10.15 2.89 9.98
N VAL A 173 10.26 2.96 8.65
CA VAL A 173 9.15 3.11 7.70
C VAL A 173 8.58 1.75 7.34
N ASN A 174 9.39 0.85 6.78
CA ASN A 174 9.00 -0.55 6.56
C ASN A 174 9.55 -1.42 7.67
N LEU A 175 8.68 -2.16 8.36
CA LEU A 175 9.07 -2.99 9.51
C LEU A 175 9.87 -4.25 9.12
N GLY A 176 9.64 -4.77 7.92
CA GLY A 176 10.30 -5.95 7.37
C GLY A 176 9.94 -7.29 8.02
N LEU A 177 10.75 -8.30 7.68
CA LEU A 177 10.46 -9.72 7.85
C LEU A 177 9.96 -10.13 9.26
N ASN A 178 10.66 -9.75 10.32
CA ASN A 178 10.31 -10.22 11.67
C ASN A 178 8.90 -9.77 12.09
N LYS A 179 8.50 -8.56 11.67
CA LYS A 179 7.15 -8.06 11.95
C LYS A 179 6.10 -8.64 11.01
N ALA A 180 6.47 -8.95 9.77
CA ALA A 180 5.61 -9.70 8.86
C ALA A 180 5.24 -11.08 9.43
N ILE A 181 6.22 -11.84 9.96
CA ILE A 181 5.99 -13.16 10.58
C ILE A 181 5.10 -13.03 11.82
N GLN A 182 5.39 -12.09 12.72
CA GLN A 182 4.57 -11.86 13.93
C GLN A 182 3.11 -11.51 13.57
N LEU A 183 2.93 -10.69 12.53
CA LEU A 183 1.60 -10.31 12.05
C LEU A 183 0.86 -11.50 11.44
N ALA A 184 1.57 -12.32 10.65
CA ALA A 184 1.07 -13.54 10.04
C ALA A 184 0.56 -14.53 11.10
N GLU A 185 1.37 -14.81 12.13
CA GLU A 185 1.00 -15.67 13.26
C GLU A 185 -0.22 -15.11 14.00
N LYS A 186 -0.23 -13.80 14.28
CA LYS A 186 -1.33 -13.16 15.02
C LYS A 186 -2.66 -13.20 14.26
N LEU A 187 -2.61 -13.05 12.94
CA LEU A 187 -3.79 -13.13 12.07
C LEU A 187 -4.16 -14.56 11.66
N LYS A 188 -3.30 -15.54 11.98
CA LYS A 188 -3.42 -16.95 11.58
C LYS A 188 -3.50 -17.12 10.05
N VAL A 189 -2.67 -16.36 9.33
CA VAL A 189 -2.66 -16.40 7.86
C VAL A 189 -2.08 -17.72 7.35
N ASN A 190 -2.62 -18.21 6.25
CA ASN A 190 -2.10 -19.40 5.57
C ASN A 190 -1.12 -19.04 4.43
N THR A 191 -1.23 -17.82 3.91
CA THR A 191 -0.41 -17.33 2.81
C THR A 191 0.00 -15.89 3.08
N LEU A 192 1.29 -15.61 2.96
CA LEU A 192 1.86 -14.28 3.05
C LEU A 192 2.43 -13.90 1.68
N ILE A 193 2.03 -12.73 1.19
CA ILE A 193 2.42 -12.17 -0.09
C ILE A 193 3.20 -10.88 0.16
N SER A 194 4.39 -10.76 -0.43
CA SER A 194 5.20 -9.54 -0.33
C SER A 194 4.57 -8.35 -1.05
N THR A 195 4.71 -7.16 -0.47
CA THR A 195 4.33 -5.88 -1.10
C THR A 195 5.24 -4.77 -0.59
N HIS A 196 5.40 -3.71 -1.35
CA HIS A 196 6.23 -2.55 -0.97
C HIS A 196 7.71 -2.93 -0.72
N ASP A 197 8.19 -3.93 -1.46
CA ASP A 197 9.54 -4.50 -1.38
C ASP A 197 10.40 -4.15 -2.59
N GLU A 198 9.94 -3.20 -3.43
CA GLU A 198 10.69 -2.71 -4.58
C GLU A 198 12.07 -2.19 -4.15
N GLN A 199 13.11 -2.63 -4.86
CA GLN A 199 14.38 -1.95 -4.82
C GLN A 199 14.24 -0.64 -5.59
N LYS A 200 14.31 0.49 -4.89
CA LYS A 200 14.19 1.83 -5.50
C LYS A 200 15.56 2.50 -5.57
N ARG A 201 15.79 3.29 -6.63
CA ARG A 201 16.88 4.27 -6.65
C ARG A 201 16.45 5.48 -5.82
N GLN A 202 17.37 6.09 -5.07
CA GLN A 202 17.08 7.26 -4.24
C GLN A 202 18.06 8.41 -4.49
N ALA A 203 17.59 9.63 -4.23
CA ALA A 203 18.40 10.83 -4.21
C ALA A 203 18.03 11.73 -3.01
N GLY A 204 18.93 12.68 -2.71
CA GLY A 204 18.75 13.65 -1.63
C GLY A 204 19.31 13.21 -0.28
N LEU A 205 18.97 13.96 0.77
CA LEU A 205 19.43 13.72 2.14
C LEU A 205 19.01 12.34 2.66
N VAL A 206 17.76 11.93 2.43
CA VAL A 206 17.22 10.65 2.86
C VAL A 206 18.00 9.48 2.28
N ALA A 207 18.43 9.56 1.02
CA ALA A 207 19.24 8.52 0.38
C ALA A 207 20.55 8.24 1.13
N ARG A 208 21.15 9.26 1.77
CA ARG A 208 22.41 9.13 2.53
C ARG A 208 22.21 8.61 3.95
N LEU A 209 21.08 8.92 4.56
CA LEU A 209 20.80 8.64 5.96
C LEU A 209 20.05 7.34 6.18
N SER A 210 19.32 6.89 5.15
CA SER A 210 18.45 5.74 5.26
C SER A 210 19.21 4.42 5.17
N LYS A 211 18.62 3.37 5.75
CA LYS A 211 19.13 1.99 5.67
C LYS A 211 18.03 1.11 5.07
N ARG A 212 18.37 0.30 4.08
CA ARG A 212 17.50 -0.75 3.52
C ARG A 212 18.10 -2.12 3.78
N LYS A 213 17.25 -3.08 4.16
CA LYS A 213 17.57 -4.51 4.17
C LYS A 213 16.49 -5.26 3.40
N TYR A 214 16.81 -5.64 2.17
CA TYR A 214 15.96 -6.49 1.35
C TYR A 214 16.11 -7.94 1.80
N THR A 215 15.00 -8.65 1.92
CA THR A 215 15.01 -10.06 2.33
C THR A 215 14.35 -10.90 1.26
N LEU A 216 15.08 -11.89 0.76
CA LEU A 216 14.52 -12.97 -0.04
C LEU A 216 14.19 -14.12 0.89
N SER A 217 12.99 -14.67 0.78
CA SER A 217 12.57 -15.81 1.59
C SER A 217 11.66 -16.71 0.76
N ASN A 218 11.97 -18.01 0.76
CA ASN A 218 11.17 -19.03 0.11
C ASN A 218 9.86 -19.33 0.88
N GLY A 219 9.67 -18.74 2.06
CA GLY A 219 8.47 -18.91 2.89
C GLY A 219 7.30 -18.02 2.51
N PHE A 220 7.45 -17.14 1.51
CA PHE A 220 6.43 -16.18 1.10
C PHE A 220 6.23 -16.20 -0.42
N LEU A 221 5.01 -15.93 -0.85
CA LEU A 221 4.70 -15.77 -2.25
C LEU A 221 5.12 -14.35 -2.69
N THR A 222 5.92 -14.25 -3.74
CA THR A 222 6.26 -12.97 -4.38
C THR A 222 5.67 -12.96 -5.77
N LEU A 223 4.74 -12.03 -6.00
CA LEU A 223 4.13 -11.84 -7.31
C LEU A 223 4.92 -10.80 -8.10
N THR A 224 5.23 -11.10 -9.35
CA THR A 224 5.77 -10.12 -10.29
C THR A 224 4.66 -9.31 -10.95
N GLN A 225 5.00 -8.18 -11.55
CA GLN A 225 4.04 -7.32 -12.26
C GLN A 225 3.22 -8.13 -13.29
N GLY A 226 1.89 -7.96 -13.23
CA GLY A 226 0.92 -8.68 -14.05
C GLY A 226 0.47 -10.02 -13.48
N GLN A 227 1.20 -10.61 -12.53
CA GLN A 227 0.77 -11.86 -11.88
C GLN A 227 -0.41 -11.63 -10.96
N SER A 228 -1.29 -12.63 -10.93
CA SER A 228 -2.50 -12.64 -10.10
C SER A 228 -2.49 -13.81 -9.13
N PHE A 229 -3.20 -13.65 -8.02
CA PHE A 229 -3.46 -14.68 -7.03
C PHE A 229 -4.94 -14.66 -6.63
N GLU A 230 -5.59 -15.82 -6.69
CA GLU A 230 -7.02 -16.01 -6.41
C GLU A 230 -7.19 -16.84 -5.14
N PHE A 231 -8.11 -16.42 -4.28
CA PHE A 231 -8.34 -17.03 -2.96
C PHE A 231 -9.68 -16.61 -2.35
#